data_AF-G8P1G0-F1
#
_entry.id   AF-G8P1G0-F1
#
_cell.length_a   1.000
_cell.length_b   1.000
_cell.length_c   1.000
_cell.angle_alpha   90.00
_cell.angle_beta   90.00
_cell.angle_gamma   90.00
#
_symmetry.space_group_name_H-M   'P 1'
#
loop_
_entity.id
_entity.type
_entity.pdbx_description
1 polymer ?
#
loop_
_entity_poly.entity_id
_entity_poly.type
_entity_poly.pdbx_seq_one_letter_code
_entity_poly.pdbx_strand_id
1 'polypeptide(L)'
;MSTAINAPAAHLEAAAKAAGLTLTSIEPGTDFSGTPTTRATVALASDPSKTQTVELSEAFDASNPKFAAELATFFAEAALRLRNPHPDAYLTLHGLPLTFRKFAWPFHGSTSGADTYIVHGEIHLADGKESLLHAKVSAALTQTFAEVVAALEQPFAEGFITNAVRKTLDQGQLELVKSGNRQPVPVTTRYYSMKQQRFIFNDTNEKQRHDYLAAKVFWLSHVLGGGAPVWIADPRDAQYLNTTTAELKKTAALLVQEGLVLLEGDGEWATATDTLRNQEDKYRAELEEALVFIKPSFNEDMRAGHTNM
;
A
#
# COMPACT_ATOMS: atom_id res chain seq x y z
N MET A 1 -20.70 -30.52 14.11
CA MET A 1 -20.50 -30.90 12.71
C MET A 1 -19.22 -30.23 12.25
N SER A 2 -18.26 -31.02 11.79
CA SER A 2 -16.94 -30.55 11.39
C SER A 2 -17.07 -29.65 10.16
N THR A 3 -16.96 -28.33 10.33
CA THR A 3 -16.72 -27.41 9.21
C THR A 3 -15.31 -27.68 8.71
N ALA A 4 -15.21 -28.58 7.75
CA ALA A 4 -13.99 -28.78 6.99
C ALA A 4 -13.59 -27.40 6.45
N ILE A 5 -12.43 -26.91 6.89
CA ILE A 5 -11.77 -25.76 6.26
C ILE A 5 -11.62 -26.17 4.80
N ASN A 6 -12.41 -25.55 3.92
CA ASN A 6 -12.42 -25.87 2.50
C ASN A 6 -11.05 -25.55 1.87
N ALA A 7 -10.94 -25.76 0.56
CA ALA A 7 -9.70 -25.80 -0.21
C ALA A 7 -8.78 -24.55 -0.31
N PRO A 8 -9.03 -23.34 0.27
CA PRO A 8 -8.06 -22.25 0.18
C PRO A 8 -6.69 -22.61 0.72
N ALA A 9 -6.62 -23.27 1.88
CA ALA A 9 -5.38 -23.53 2.60
C ALA A 9 -4.28 -24.19 1.74
N ALA A 10 -4.60 -25.29 1.06
CA ALA A 10 -3.63 -26.02 0.25
C ALA A 10 -3.17 -25.23 -0.98
N HIS A 11 -4.07 -24.47 -1.61
CA HIS A 11 -3.74 -23.65 -2.78
C HIS A 11 -2.92 -22.42 -2.39
N LEU A 12 -3.25 -21.78 -1.26
CA LEU A 12 -2.47 -20.69 -0.69
C LEU A 12 -1.08 -21.17 -0.29
N GLU A 13 -0.96 -22.34 0.34
CA GLU A 13 0.33 -22.93 0.70
C GLU A 13 1.17 -23.20 -0.55
N ALA A 14 0.59 -23.81 -1.59
CA ALA A 14 1.29 -24.09 -2.84
C ALA A 14 1.76 -22.81 -3.55
N ALA A 15 0.90 -21.79 -3.65
CA ALA A 15 1.23 -20.51 -4.27
C ALA A 15 2.29 -19.73 -3.47
N ALA A 16 2.16 -19.67 -2.14
CA ALA A 16 3.13 -19.06 -1.25
C ALA A 16 4.50 -19.76 -1.35
N LYS A 17 4.51 -21.10 -1.33
CA LYS A 17 5.74 -21.90 -1.48
C LYS A 17 6.42 -21.67 -2.82
N ALA A 18 5.67 -21.59 -3.90
CA ALA A 18 6.22 -21.28 -5.23
C ALA A 18 6.89 -19.90 -5.29
N ALA A 19 6.48 -18.96 -4.44
CA ALA A 19 7.07 -17.63 -4.31
C ALA A 19 8.24 -17.54 -3.29
N GLY A 20 8.64 -18.66 -2.66
CA GLY A 20 9.67 -18.65 -1.61
C GLY A 20 9.16 -18.18 -0.24
N LEU A 21 7.85 -18.29 -0.01
CA LEU A 21 7.22 -18.06 1.28
C LEU A 21 6.87 -19.39 1.95
N THR A 22 6.73 -19.38 3.27
CA THR A 22 6.27 -20.52 4.07
C THR A 22 5.00 -20.13 4.79
N LEU A 23 3.94 -20.92 4.64
CA LEU A 23 2.72 -20.76 5.42
C LEU A 23 2.99 -21.15 6.87
N THR A 24 2.82 -20.21 7.81
CA THR A 24 3.15 -20.40 9.24
C THR A 24 1.91 -20.63 10.10
N SER A 25 0.78 -20.00 9.76
CA SER A 25 -0.49 -20.25 10.43
C SER A 25 -1.68 -20.09 9.48
N ILE A 26 -2.75 -20.82 9.77
CA ILE A 26 -4.07 -20.61 9.20
C ILE A 26 -5.05 -20.57 10.36
N GLU A 27 -5.81 -19.49 10.46
CA GLU A 27 -6.74 -19.25 11.55
C GLU A 27 -8.10 -18.81 10.99
N PRO A 28 -9.21 -19.24 11.60
CA PRO A 28 -10.51 -18.65 11.30
C PRO A 28 -10.51 -17.17 11.71
N GLY A 29 -11.19 -16.36 10.93
CA GLY A 29 -11.45 -14.95 11.19
C GLY A 29 -12.90 -14.60 10.92
N THR A 30 -13.20 -13.31 11.04
CA THR A 30 -14.46 -12.74 10.63
C THR A 30 -14.18 -11.38 9.99
N ASP A 31 -14.84 -11.11 8.88
CA ASP A 31 -14.81 -9.79 8.27
C ASP A 31 -15.54 -8.76 9.14
N PHE A 32 -15.60 -7.52 8.66
CA PHE A 32 -16.27 -6.43 9.38
C PHE A 32 -17.77 -6.66 9.61
N SER A 33 -18.43 -7.46 8.76
CA SER A 33 -19.85 -7.80 8.85
C SER A 33 -20.14 -9.02 9.74
N GLY A 34 -19.09 -9.68 10.24
CA GLY A 34 -19.19 -10.93 10.99
C GLY A 34 -19.24 -12.18 10.10
N THR A 35 -19.01 -12.04 8.80
CA THR A 35 -18.95 -13.18 7.86
C THR A 35 -17.62 -13.93 8.04
N PRO A 36 -17.62 -15.27 8.06
CA PRO A 36 -16.40 -16.06 8.24
C PRO A 36 -15.32 -15.79 7.19
N THR A 37 -14.07 -15.65 7.66
CA THR A 37 -12.87 -15.50 6.83
C THR A 37 -11.82 -16.54 7.21
N THR A 38 -10.84 -16.73 6.34
CA THR A 38 -9.61 -17.50 6.60
C THR A 38 -8.43 -16.53 6.60
N ARG A 39 -7.70 -16.47 7.70
CA ARG A 39 -6.45 -15.70 7.84
C ARG A 39 -5.25 -16.63 7.72
N ALA A 40 -4.50 -16.48 6.65
CA ALA A 40 -3.27 -17.19 6.40
C ALA A 40 -2.07 -16.27 6.68
N THR A 41 -1.18 -16.67 7.59
CA THR A 41 0.09 -15.96 7.79
C THR A 41 1.18 -16.68 7.01
N VAL A 42 1.87 -15.93 6.15
CA VAL A 42 3.04 -16.40 5.41
C VAL A 42 4.29 -15.67 5.90
N ALA A 43 5.41 -16.38 5.94
CA ALA A 43 6.71 -15.83 6.29
C ALA A 43 7.68 -15.98 5.12
N LEU A 44 8.64 -15.06 5.01
CA LEU A 44 9.73 -15.20 4.05
C LEU A 44 10.59 -16.40 4.43
N ALA A 45 10.81 -17.35 3.51
CA ALA A 45 11.55 -18.57 3.84
C ALA A 45 12.99 -18.31 4.31
N SER A 46 13.61 -17.24 3.82
CA SER A 46 14.97 -16.83 4.22
C SER A 46 15.02 -16.05 5.54
N ASP A 47 13.88 -15.49 6.00
CA ASP A 47 13.78 -14.75 7.25
C ASP A 47 12.36 -14.90 7.84
N PRO A 48 12.12 -15.91 8.68
CA PRO A 48 10.81 -16.18 9.25
C PRO A 48 10.24 -15.07 10.14
N SER A 49 11.04 -14.07 10.53
CA SER A 49 10.56 -12.91 11.28
C SER A 49 9.75 -11.94 10.40
N LYS A 50 9.97 -11.98 9.09
CA LYS A 50 9.25 -11.17 8.10
C LYS A 50 8.00 -11.90 7.67
N THR A 51 6.85 -11.41 8.12
CA THR A 51 5.55 -12.05 7.91
C THR A 51 4.54 -11.12 7.25
N GLN A 52 3.60 -11.72 6.53
CA GLN A 52 2.41 -11.05 6.00
C GLN A 52 1.19 -11.92 6.27
N THR A 53 0.10 -11.30 6.71
CA THR A 53 -1.20 -11.96 6.81
C THR A 53 -2.02 -11.66 5.56
N VAL A 54 -2.62 -12.72 5.02
CA VAL A 54 -3.59 -12.68 3.92
C VAL A 54 -4.92 -13.14 4.49
N GLU A 55 -5.95 -12.33 4.35
CA GLU A 55 -7.31 -12.62 4.80
C GLU A 55 -8.25 -12.70 3.60
N LEU A 56 -8.96 -13.82 3.51
CA LEU A 56 -9.89 -14.13 2.41
C LEU A 56 -11.23 -14.58 2.97
N SER A 57 -12.32 -14.34 2.24
CA SER A 57 -13.61 -14.97 2.53
C SER A 57 -13.48 -16.49 2.59
N GLU A 58 -14.15 -17.15 3.54
CA GLU A 58 -14.13 -18.63 3.62
C GLU A 58 -14.71 -19.29 2.35
N ALA A 59 -15.65 -18.60 1.68
CA ALA A 59 -16.26 -19.04 0.44
C ALA A 59 -15.39 -18.80 -0.81
N PHE A 60 -14.21 -18.18 -0.68
CA PHE A 60 -13.37 -17.86 -1.82
C PHE A 60 -12.70 -19.12 -2.41
N ASP A 61 -12.91 -19.36 -3.70
CA ASP A 61 -12.31 -20.50 -4.41
C ASP A 61 -10.91 -20.15 -4.95
N ALA A 62 -9.89 -20.27 -4.11
CA ALA A 62 -8.49 -20.05 -4.50
C ALA A 62 -7.98 -21.04 -5.57
N SER A 63 -8.71 -22.14 -5.83
CA SER A 63 -8.34 -23.13 -6.85
C SER A 63 -8.79 -22.73 -8.25
N ASN A 64 -9.71 -21.77 -8.36
CA ASN A 64 -10.21 -21.30 -9.63
C ASN A 64 -9.04 -20.74 -10.47
N PRO A 65 -8.80 -21.26 -11.69
CA PRO A 65 -7.71 -20.80 -12.54
C PRO A 65 -7.73 -19.29 -12.84
N LYS A 66 -8.92 -18.66 -12.81
CA LYS A 66 -9.08 -17.20 -12.93
C LYS A 66 -8.34 -16.44 -11.82
N PHE A 67 -8.29 -17.00 -10.62
CA PHE A 67 -7.73 -16.37 -9.42
C PHE A 67 -6.32 -16.85 -9.11
N ALA A 68 -6.00 -18.11 -9.44
CA ALA A 68 -4.72 -18.72 -9.12
C ALA A 68 -3.51 -17.95 -9.68
N ALA A 69 -3.62 -17.40 -10.89
CA ALA A 69 -2.54 -16.62 -11.51
C ALA A 69 -2.26 -15.31 -10.74
N GLU A 70 -3.30 -14.55 -10.40
CA GLU A 70 -3.16 -13.30 -9.64
C GLU A 70 -2.71 -13.55 -8.20
N LEU A 71 -3.16 -14.64 -7.57
CA LEU A 71 -2.63 -15.08 -6.27
C LEU A 71 -1.13 -15.38 -6.33
N ALA A 72 -0.66 -16.07 -7.37
CA ALA A 72 0.76 -16.34 -7.56
C ALA A 72 1.55 -15.05 -7.75
N THR A 73 1.04 -14.10 -8.54
CA THR A 73 1.65 -12.75 -8.67
C THR A 73 1.70 -12.03 -7.32
N PHE A 74 0.60 -12.02 -6.56
CA PHE A 74 0.55 -11.41 -5.24
C PHE A 74 1.62 -11.98 -4.30
N PHE A 75 1.75 -13.31 -4.23
CA PHE A 75 2.75 -13.94 -3.35
C PHE A 75 4.19 -13.68 -3.83
N ALA A 76 4.43 -13.64 -5.14
CA ALA A 76 5.75 -13.26 -5.68
C ALA A 76 6.12 -11.81 -5.29
N GLU A 77 5.18 -10.89 -5.41
CA GLU A 77 5.36 -9.50 -4.98
C GLU A 77 5.54 -9.39 -3.45
N ALA A 78 4.75 -10.14 -2.69
CA ALA A 78 4.85 -10.21 -1.22
C ALA A 78 6.24 -10.69 -0.77
N ALA A 79 6.79 -11.72 -1.42
CA ALA A 79 8.12 -12.24 -1.11
C ALA A 79 9.23 -11.19 -1.33
N LEU A 80 9.14 -10.42 -2.42
CA LEU A 80 10.05 -9.30 -2.64
C LEU A 80 9.83 -8.21 -1.59
N ARG A 81 8.57 -7.85 -1.33
CA ARG A 81 8.24 -6.75 -0.42
C ARG A 81 8.61 -7.04 1.04
N LEU A 82 8.51 -8.29 1.49
CA LEU A 82 8.91 -8.72 2.84
C LEU A 82 10.41 -8.55 3.12
N ARG A 83 11.24 -8.48 2.07
CA ARG A 83 12.67 -8.19 2.21
C ARG A 83 12.95 -6.71 2.51
N ASN A 84 11.98 -5.81 2.33
CA ASN A 84 12.13 -4.42 2.77
C ASN A 84 12.30 -4.36 4.30
N PRO A 85 13.05 -3.37 4.83
CA PRO A 85 13.10 -3.12 6.27
C PRO A 85 11.71 -2.91 6.87
N HIS A 86 10.86 -2.14 6.16
CA HIS A 86 9.46 -1.88 6.48
C HIS A 86 8.54 -2.27 5.31
N PRO A 87 8.06 -3.53 5.25
CA PRO A 87 7.20 -4.02 4.17
C PRO A 87 5.82 -3.32 4.10
N ASP A 88 5.38 -2.68 5.18
CA ASP A 88 4.13 -1.91 5.24
C ASP A 88 4.30 -0.44 4.81
N ALA A 89 5.52 0.01 4.53
CA ALA A 89 5.83 1.41 4.23
C ALA A 89 5.80 1.76 2.73
N TYR A 90 5.13 2.85 2.38
CA TYR A 90 5.02 3.39 1.03
C TYR A 90 5.25 4.91 1.05
N LEU A 91 5.53 5.50 -0.11
CA LEU A 91 5.65 6.94 -0.28
C LEU A 91 4.52 7.50 -1.15
N THR A 92 4.02 8.67 -0.82
CA THR A 92 3.13 9.48 -1.69
C THR A 92 3.95 10.30 -2.70
N LEU A 93 3.29 10.91 -3.69
CA LEU A 93 3.98 11.74 -4.69
C LEU A 93 4.51 13.04 -4.07
N HIS A 94 3.82 13.59 -3.07
CA HIS A 94 4.28 14.77 -2.32
C HIS A 94 5.25 14.44 -1.18
N GLY A 95 5.79 13.22 -1.11
CA GLY A 95 6.89 12.91 -0.17
C GLY A 95 6.46 12.55 1.25
N LEU A 96 5.18 12.24 1.51
CA LEU A 96 4.73 11.66 2.78
C LEU A 96 5.05 10.16 2.83
N PRO A 97 5.90 9.67 3.77
CA PRO A 97 6.07 8.25 4.05
C PRO A 97 4.94 7.73 4.94
N LEU A 98 4.29 6.65 4.54
CA LEU A 98 3.12 6.08 5.19
C LEU A 98 3.32 4.61 5.49
N THR A 99 2.85 4.16 6.65
CA THR A 99 2.67 2.72 6.93
C THR A 99 1.19 2.36 6.87
N PHE A 100 0.87 1.24 6.23
CA PHE A 100 -0.49 0.74 6.05
C PHE A 100 -0.77 -0.39 7.03
N ARG A 101 -1.78 -0.24 7.89
CA ARG A 101 -2.03 -1.13 9.02
C ARG A 101 -3.51 -1.42 9.20
N LYS A 102 -3.81 -2.58 9.80
CA LYS A 102 -5.16 -2.97 10.26
C LYS A 102 -6.25 -2.82 9.20
N PHE A 103 -5.95 -3.19 7.95
CA PHE A 103 -6.97 -3.28 6.92
C PHE A 103 -7.87 -4.50 7.21
N ALA A 104 -9.18 -4.24 7.33
CA ALA A 104 -10.19 -5.23 7.64
C ALA A 104 -10.69 -5.87 6.32
N TRP A 105 -9.90 -6.81 5.81
CA TRP A 105 -10.21 -7.57 4.61
C TRP A 105 -11.22 -8.70 4.91
N PRO A 106 -11.94 -9.18 3.89
CA PRO A 106 -12.08 -8.63 2.54
C PRO A 106 -12.96 -7.37 2.51
N PHE A 107 -13.22 -6.83 1.31
CA PHE A 107 -14.27 -5.82 1.14
C PHE A 107 -15.62 -6.37 1.61
N HIS A 108 -16.40 -5.56 2.33
CA HIS A 108 -17.74 -5.91 2.80
C HIS A 108 -18.78 -4.91 2.28
N GLY A 109 -20.03 -5.35 2.13
CA GLY A 109 -21.12 -4.47 1.71
C GLY A 109 -21.38 -3.36 2.72
N SER A 110 -21.74 -2.17 2.24
CA SER A 110 -22.14 -1.08 3.12
C SER A 110 -23.44 -1.41 3.85
N THR A 111 -23.47 -1.19 5.16
CA THR A 111 -24.68 -1.34 5.99
C THR A 111 -25.58 -0.11 5.97
N SER A 112 -25.16 1.00 5.34
CA SER A 112 -25.91 2.26 5.26
C SER A 112 -26.91 2.32 4.09
N GLY A 113 -27.12 1.20 3.38
CA GLY A 113 -28.01 1.14 2.21
C GLY A 113 -27.41 1.73 0.92
N ALA A 114 -26.11 2.03 0.91
CA ALA A 114 -25.39 2.45 -0.29
C ALA A 114 -24.90 1.24 -1.10
N ASP A 115 -24.97 1.32 -2.43
CA ASP A 115 -24.47 0.31 -3.38
C ASP A 115 -22.94 0.36 -3.50
N THR A 116 -22.27 0.18 -2.37
CA THR A 116 -20.82 0.26 -2.24
C THR A 116 -20.27 -0.86 -1.38
N TYR A 117 -19.11 -1.39 -1.76
CA TYR A 117 -18.27 -2.23 -0.93
C TYR A 117 -17.22 -1.37 -0.24
N ILE A 118 -16.91 -1.69 1.01
CA ILE A 118 -16.01 -0.89 1.85
C ILE A 118 -14.90 -1.79 2.41
N VAL A 119 -13.69 -1.26 2.47
CA VAL A 119 -12.62 -1.79 3.31
C VAL A 119 -12.15 -0.68 4.24
N HIS A 120 -12.07 -0.99 5.53
CA HIS A 120 -11.56 -0.07 6.54
C HIS A 120 -10.08 -0.35 6.79
N GLY A 121 -9.31 0.69 7.07
CA GLY A 121 -7.89 0.55 7.41
C GLY A 121 -7.37 1.71 8.23
N GLU A 122 -6.10 1.64 8.62
CA GLU A 122 -5.37 2.71 9.27
C GLU A 122 -4.08 2.99 8.51
N ILE A 123 -3.77 4.26 8.27
CA ILE A 123 -2.46 4.69 7.78
C ILE A 123 -1.78 5.58 8.81
N HIS A 124 -0.48 5.44 8.97
CA HIS A 124 0.31 6.23 9.91
C HIS A 124 1.45 6.95 9.19
N LEU A 125 1.77 8.17 9.60
CA LEU A 125 2.98 8.85 9.17
C LEU A 125 4.21 8.07 9.68
N ALA A 126 5.17 7.81 8.80
CA ALA A 126 6.39 7.08 9.09
C ALA A 126 7.62 7.94 8.79
N ASP A 127 7.79 9.03 9.54
CA ASP A 127 8.85 10.03 9.35
C ASP A 127 10.13 9.75 10.15
N GLY A 128 10.27 8.52 10.69
CA GLY A 128 11.36 8.10 11.57
C GLY A 128 11.26 8.65 13.00
N LYS A 129 10.19 9.37 13.33
CA LYS A 129 9.87 9.79 14.69
C LYS A 129 8.73 8.93 15.23
N GLU A 130 8.51 8.95 16.54
CA GLU A 130 7.31 8.37 17.16
C GLU A 130 6.07 9.23 16.84
N SER A 131 5.76 9.37 15.55
CA SER A 131 4.64 10.17 15.08
C SER A 131 3.32 9.52 15.44
N LEU A 132 2.47 10.30 16.09
CA LEU A 132 1.10 9.92 16.43
C LEU A 132 0.10 10.27 15.32
N LEU A 133 0.57 10.86 14.22
CA LEU A 133 -0.28 11.26 13.10
C LEU A 133 -0.70 10.04 12.30
N HIS A 134 -2.02 9.89 12.13
CA HIS A 134 -2.61 8.78 11.42
C HIS A 134 -3.93 9.19 10.79
N ALA A 135 -4.47 8.35 9.91
CA ALA A 135 -5.84 8.44 9.44
C ALA A 135 -6.46 7.06 9.47
N LYS A 136 -7.65 6.96 10.08
CA LYS A 136 -8.53 5.83 9.81
C LYS A 136 -9.20 6.08 8.48
N VAL A 137 -9.15 5.11 7.58
CA VAL A 137 -9.69 5.25 6.22
C VAL A 137 -10.85 4.29 5.99
N SER A 138 -11.77 4.73 5.13
CA SER A 138 -12.87 3.95 4.61
C SER A 138 -12.80 3.99 3.09
N ALA A 139 -12.12 3.01 2.49
CA ALA A 139 -12.02 2.92 1.05
C ALA A 139 -13.28 2.30 0.47
N ALA A 140 -14.01 3.07 -0.33
CA ALA A 140 -15.30 2.69 -0.87
C ALA A 140 -15.22 2.46 -2.38
N LEU A 141 -15.74 1.31 -2.80
CA LEU A 141 -15.86 0.82 -4.16
C LEU A 141 -17.34 0.80 -4.55
N THR A 142 -17.73 1.38 -5.68
CA THR A 142 -19.14 1.25 -6.13
C THR A 142 -19.40 -0.16 -6.65
N GLN A 143 -20.64 -0.63 -6.56
CA GLN A 143 -21.03 -1.96 -7.07
C GLN A 143 -20.68 -2.15 -8.55
N THR A 144 -20.93 -1.13 -9.37
CA THR A 144 -20.54 -1.12 -10.79
C THR A 144 -19.04 -1.28 -11.02
N PHE A 145 -18.23 -0.82 -10.07
CA PHE A 145 -16.78 -0.92 -10.16
C PHE A 145 -16.26 -2.24 -9.56
N ALA A 146 -17.01 -2.88 -8.67
CA ALA A 146 -16.71 -4.25 -8.23
C ALA A 146 -16.70 -5.25 -9.39
N GLU A 147 -17.45 -4.99 -10.47
CA GLU A 147 -17.49 -5.85 -11.67
C GLU A 147 -16.19 -5.84 -12.48
N VAL A 148 -15.36 -4.80 -12.36
CA VAL A 148 -14.07 -4.71 -13.09
C VAL A 148 -12.88 -5.21 -12.28
N VAL A 149 -13.05 -5.43 -10.98
CA VAL A 149 -12.02 -6.04 -10.12
C VAL A 149 -12.19 -7.56 -10.18
N ALA A 150 -11.09 -8.29 -10.26
CA ALA A 150 -11.13 -9.75 -10.37
C ALA A 150 -11.82 -10.42 -9.17
N ALA A 151 -11.53 -9.95 -7.95
CA ALA A 151 -12.22 -10.35 -6.72
C ALA A 151 -12.15 -9.23 -5.67
N LEU A 152 -13.08 -9.27 -4.71
CA LEU A 152 -13.16 -8.34 -3.57
C LEU A 152 -12.24 -8.73 -2.39
N GLU A 153 -11.32 -9.66 -2.65
CA GLU A 153 -10.39 -10.23 -1.69
C GLU A 153 -9.08 -9.43 -1.61
N GLN A 154 -8.36 -9.54 -0.49
CA GLN A 154 -7.12 -8.78 -0.25
C GLN A 154 -6.10 -8.85 -1.40
N PRO A 155 -5.71 -10.02 -1.94
CA PRO A 155 -4.67 -10.11 -2.98
C PRO A 155 -4.97 -9.33 -4.25
N PHE A 156 -6.26 -9.10 -4.52
CA PHE A 156 -6.79 -8.48 -5.72
C PHE A 156 -7.03 -6.98 -5.51
N ALA A 157 -7.23 -6.58 -4.26
CA ALA A 157 -7.63 -5.23 -3.89
C ALA A 157 -6.51 -4.37 -3.29
N GLU A 158 -5.61 -4.98 -2.52
CA GLU A 158 -4.66 -4.28 -1.66
C GLU A 158 -3.80 -3.27 -2.43
N GLY A 159 -3.33 -3.65 -3.62
CA GLY A 159 -2.46 -2.79 -4.44
C GLY A 159 -3.15 -1.48 -4.86
N PHE A 160 -4.34 -1.56 -5.44
CA PHE A 160 -5.04 -0.35 -5.88
C PHE A 160 -5.64 0.44 -4.72
N ILE A 161 -5.99 -0.20 -3.59
CA ILE A 161 -6.40 0.49 -2.38
C ILE A 161 -5.26 1.31 -1.80
N THR A 162 -4.06 0.72 -1.71
CA THR A 162 -2.85 1.44 -1.28
C THR A 162 -2.65 2.70 -2.11
N ASN A 163 -2.76 2.57 -3.43
CA ASN A 163 -2.60 3.68 -4.37
C ASN A 163 -3.73 4.72 -4.29
N ALA A 164 -4.97 4.30 -4.07
CA ALA A 164 -6.10 5.20 -3.88
C ALA A 164 -5.91 6.06 -2.63
N VAL A 165 -5.45 5.47 -1.52
CA VAL A 165 -5.14 6.20 -0.28
C VAL A 165 -4.04 7.22 -0.51
N ARG A 166 -2.92 6.81 -1.13
CA ARG A 166 -1.82 7.73 -1.48
C ARG A 166 -2.30 8.90 -2.35
N LYS A 167 -3.11 8.60 -3.36
CA LYS A 167 -3.65 9.60 -4.27
C LYS A 167 -4.58 10.59 -3.57
N THR A 168 -5.39 10.11 -2.63
CA THR A 168 -6.36 10.93 -1.90
C THR A 168 -5.63 11.89 -0.95
N LEU A 169 -4.52 11.46 -0.33
CA LEU A 169 -3.60 12.36 0.39
C LEU A 169 -2.99 13.41 -0.54
N ASP A 170 -2.49 13.00 -1.71
CA ASP A 170 -1.91 13.94 -2.69
C ASP A 170 -2.95 14.91 -3.29
N GLN A 171 -4.23 14.71 -3.05
CA GLN A 171 -5.31 15.64 -3.42
C GLN A 171 -5.74 16.56 -2.26
N GLY A 172 -5.13 16.42 -1.08
CA GLY A 172 -5.52 17.15 0.13
C GLY A 172 -6.89 16.72 0.67
N GLN A 173 -7.33 15.50 0.32
CA GLN A 173 -8.65 14.97 0.67
C GLN A 173 -8.62 14.00 1.87
N LEU A 174 -7.42 13.73 2.40
CA LEU A 174 -7.20 13.02 3.65
C LEU A 174 -6.31 13.86 4.54
N GLU A 175 -6.59 13.86 5.84
CA GLU A 175 -5.77 14.50 6.86
C GLU A 175 -5.12 13.45 7.76
N LEU A 176 -3.87 13.66 8.15
CA LEU A 176 -3.24 12.87 9.21
C LEU A 176 -3.46 13.58 10.54
N VAL A 177 -4.42 13.09 11.33
CA VAL A 177 -4.90 13.73 12.56
C VAL A 177 -5.06 12.71 13.68
N LYS A 178 -5.06 13.16 14.93
CA LYS A 178 -5.37 12.31 16.10
C LYS A 178 -6.89 12.12 16.25
N SER A 179 -7.58 11.72 15.19
CA SER A 179 -9.04 11.55 15.17
C SER A 179 -9.46 10.09 15.09
N GLY A 180 -10.52 9.74 15.81
CA GLY A 180 -11.15 8.42 15.71
C GLY A 180 -12.06 8.24 14.50
N ASN A 181 -12.36 9.31 13.75
CA ASN A 181 -13.29 9.27 12.62
C ASN A 181 -12.62 8.69 11.38
N ARG A 182 -13.35 7.82 10.67
CA ARG A 182 -12.91 7.31 9.38
C ARG A 182 -13.10 8.37 8.31
N GLN A 183 -12.06 8.58 7.51
CA GLN A 183 -12.08 9.49 6.38
C GLN A 183 -12.32 8.70 5.08
N PRO A 184 -13.13 9.22 4.15
CA PRO A 184 -13.48 8.51 2.94
C PRO A 184 -12.30 8.45 1.97
N VAL A 185 -12.10 7.29 1.34
CA VAL A 185 -11.17 7.11 0.23
C VAL A 185 -11.95 6.61 -0.98
N PRO A 186 -12.31 7.48 -1.93
CA PRO A 186 -13.16 7.10 -3.05
C PRO A 186 -12.38 6.29 -4.08
N VAL A 187 -12.74 5.02 -4.27
CA VAL A 187 -12.19 4.18 -5.34
C VAL A 187 -13.18 4.19 -6.49
N THR A 188 -12.94 5.07 -7.45
CA THR A 188 -13.89 5.36 -8.53
C THR A 188 -13.31 4.98 -9.89
N THR A 189 -14.19 4.94 -10.89
CA THR A 189 -13.82 4.80 -12.30
C THR A 189 -12.81 5.85 -12.78
N ARG A 190 -12.65 6.99 -12.06
CA ARG A 190 -11.62 7.98 -12.38
C ARG A 190 -10.20 7.42 -12.26
N TYR A 191 -9.99 6.38 -11.45
CA TYR A 191 -8.70 5.72 -11.31
C TYR A 191 -8.55 4.52 -12.23
N TYR A 192 -9.49 4.23 -13.12
CA TYR A 192 -9.44 3.06 -14.00
C TYR A 192 -9.74 3.43 -15.45
N SER A 193 -8.80 3.10 -16.32
CA SER A 193 -8.99 3.28 -17.75
C SER A 193 -9.67 2.05 -18.34
N MET A 194 -10.96 2.12 -18.64
CA MET A 194 -11.67 1.03 -19.34
C MET A 194 -11.03 0.69 -20.69
N LYS A 195 -10.45 1.68 -21.38
CA LYS A 195 -9.75 1.49 -22.65
C LYS A 195 -8.45 0.71 -22.50
N GLN A 196 -7.71 0.92 -21.42
CA GLN A 196 -6.43 0.26 -21.16
C GLN A 196 -6.55 -0.90 -20.17
N GLN A 197 -7.75 -1.14 -19.65
CA GLN A 197 -8.09 -2.13 -18.62
C GLN A 197 -7.14 -2.13 -17.42
N ARG A 198 -6.74 -0.94 -16.96
CA ARG A 198 -5.79 -0.79 -15.84
C ARG A 198 -6.07 0.45 -15.00
N PHE A 199 -5.57 0.42 -13.78
CA PHE A 199 -5.59 1.58 -12.91
C PHE A 199 -4.57 2.65 -13.32
N ILE A 200 -4.95 3.91 -13.17
CA ILE A 200 -4.14 5.12 -13.42
C ILE A 200 -4.42 6.10 -12.29
N PHE A 201 -3.42 6.41 -11.46
CA PHE A 201 -3.58 7.30 -10.29
C PHE A 201 -3.01 8.70 -10.52
N ASN A 202 -1.79 8.77 -11.07
CA ASN A 202 -1.11 10.01 -11.41
C ASN A 202 -0.66 9.96 -12.85
N ASP A 203 -0.51 11.12 -13.48
CA ASP A 203 0.18 11.23 -14.76
C ASP A 203 1.51 11.94 -14.51
N THR A 204 2.57 11.15 -14.31
CA THR A 204 3.88 11.69 -13.91
C THR A 204 4.82 11.81 -15.10
N ASN A 205 5.60 12.89 -15.12
CA ASN A 205 6.74 13.03 -16.03
C ASN A 205 8.01 12.41 -15.46
N GLU A 206 9.09 12.38 -16.26
CA GLU A 206 10.38 11.77 -15.88
C GLU A 206 10.97 12.40 -14.61
N LYS A 207 10.93 13.73 -14.49
CA LYS A 207 11.43 14.44 -13.31
C LYS A 207 10.66 14.04 -12.04
N GLN A 208 9.33 13.94 -12.11
CA GLN A 208 8.53 13.52 -10.96
C GLN A 208 8.83 12.09 -10.53
N ARG A 209 9.06 11.18 -11.48
CA ARG A 209 9.45 9.78 -11.16
C ARG A 209 10.84 9.72 -10.54
N HIS A 210 11.75 10.53 -11.05
CA HIS A 210 13.10 10.69 -10.50
C HIS A 210 13.06 11.18 -9.05
N ASP A 211 12.38 12.29 -8.80
CA ASP A 211 12.25 12.89 -7.47
C ASP A 211 11.54 11.94 -6.50
N TYR A 212 10.47 11.27 -6.94
CA TYR A 212 9.77 10.25 -6.16
C TYR A 212 10.71 9.12 -5.74
N LEU A 213 11.52 8.61 -6.67
CA LEU A 213 12.38 7.46 -6.40
C LEU A 213 13.52 7.83 -5.45
N ALA A 214 14.09 9.04 -5.59
CA ALA A 214 15.06 9.59 -4.65
C ALA A 214 14.44 9.74 -3.24
N ALA A 215 13.26 10.35 -3.14
CA ALA A 215 12.54 10.52 -1.88
C ALA A 215 12.18 9.17 -1.24
N LYS A 216 11.79 8.16 -2.05
CA LYS A 216 11.46 6.82 -1.55
C LYS A 216 12.69 6.16 -0.94
N VAL A 217 13.83 6.23 -1.62
CA VAL A 217 15.08 5.65 -1.11
C VAL A 217 15.55 6.41 0.14
N PHE A 218 15.44 7.74 0.15
CA PHE A 218 15.72 8.54 1.34
C PHE A 218 14.86 8.10 2.55
N TRP A 219 13.53 8.09 2.42
CA TRP A 219 12.67 7.76 3.54
C TRP A 219 12.75 6.28 3.94
N LEU A 220 12.66 5.37 2.97
CA LEU A 220 12.48 3.95 3.29
C LEU A 220 13.80 3.21 3.52
N SER A 221 14.88 3.58 2.82
CA SER A 221 16.21 2.99 3.05
C SER A 221 16.92 3.69 4.20
N HIS A 222 17.03 5.02 4.17
CA HIS A 222 17.81 5.74 5.18
C HIS A 222 17.04 5.96 6.49
N VAL A 223 15.94 6.72 6.45
CA VAL A 223 15.26 7.16 7.68
C VAL A 223 14.61 5.99 8.43
N LEU A 224 13.85 5.16 7.72
CA LEU A 224 13.16 4.01 8.31
C LEU A 224 14.03 2.75 8.31
N GLY A 225 14.76 2.52 7.23
CA GLY A 225 15.52 1.28 7.01
C GLY A 225 16.91 1.23 7.62
N GLY A 226 17.39 2.30 8.28
CA GLY A 226 18.74 2.33 8.86
C GLY A 226 19.87 2.17 7.84
N GLY A 227 19.63 2.51 6.58
CA GLY A 227 20.55 2.33 5.47
C GLY A 227 20.48 0.98 4.77
N ALA A 228 19.50 0.13 5.09
CA ALA A 228 19.30 -1.14 4.40
C ALA A 228 18.64 -0.95 3.01
N PRO A 229 18.88 -1.84 2.03
CA PRO A 229 18.33 -1.69 0.68
C PRO A 229 16.80 -1.78 0.65
N VAL A 230 16.17 -1.03 -0.26
CA VAL A 230 14.72 -1.06 -0.49
C VAL A 230 14.38 -1.42 -1.93
N TRP A 231 13.29 -2.15 -2.11
CA TRP A 231 12.79 -2.55 -3.41
C TRP A 231 12.23 -1.35 -4.16
N ILE A 232 12.86 -1.00 -5.29
CA ILE A 232 12.50 0.16 -6.11
C ILE A 232 11.67 -0.21 -7.34
N ALA A 233 11.69 -1.47 -7.76
CA ALA A 233 10.92 -1.99 -8.89
C ALA A 233 9.53 -2.52 -8.47
N ASP A 234 8.86 -1.85 -7.52
CA ASP A 234 7.57 -2.26 -6.97
C ASP A 234 6.42 -1.97 -7.97
N PRO A 235 5.63 -2.97 -8.40
CA PRO A 235 4.49 -2.78 -9.30
C PRO A 235 3.42 -1.81 -8.76
N ARG A 236 3.25 -1.70 -7.43
CA ARG A 236 2.32 -0.73 -6.84
C ARG A 236 2.79 0.70 -7.10
N ASP A 237 4.10 0.95 -7.04
CA ASP A 237 4.69 2.26 -7.36
C ASP A 237 4.66 2.54 -8.85
N ALA A 238 4.92 1.54 -9.70
CA ALA A 238 4.80 1.68 -11.14
C ALA A 238 3.37 2.07 -11.55
N GLN A 239 2.36 1.40 -10.98
CA GLN A 239 0.95 1.74 -11.18
C GLN A 239 0.62 3.14 -10.62
N TYR A 240 1.15 3.48 -9.44
CA TYR A 240 0.92 4.77 -8.79
C TYR A 240 1.40 5.95 -9.63
N LEU A 241 2.56 5.79 -10.25
CA LEU A 241 3.23 6.80 -11.07
C LEU A 241 2.82 6.74 -12.54
N ASN A 242 1.99 5.79 -12.95
CA ASN A 242 1.64 5.54 -14.36
C ASN A 242 2.87 5.30 -15.24
N THR A 243 3.72 4.36 -14.80
CA THR A 243 4.95 3.93 -15.48
C THR A 243 5.08 2.40 -15.42
N THR A 244 6.24 1.85 -15.82
CA THR A 244 6.56 0.43 -15.67
C THR A 244 7.72 0.23 -14.69
N THR A 245 7.86 -0.98 -14.13
CA THR A 245 8.99 -1.34 -13.28
C THR A 245 10.33 -1.22 -14.02
N ALA A 246 10.36 -1.50 -15.33
CA ALA A 246 11.54 -1.31 -16.17
C ALA A 246 11.95 0.17 -16.27
N GLU A 247 10.99 1.08 -16.42
CA GLU A 247 11.26 2.53 -16.40
C GLU A 247 11.69 3.03 -15.01
N LEU A 248 11.19 2.44 -13.93
CA LEU A 248 11.70 2.73 -12.57
C LEU A 248 13.18 2.34 -12.43
N LYS A 249 13.58 1.18 -12.99
CA LYS A 249 15.00 0.77 -13.01
C LYS A 249 15.88 1.71 -13.83
N LYS A 250 15.39 2.21 -14.97
CA LYS A 250 16.09 3.26 -15.75
C LYS A 250 16.23 4.55 -14.96
N THR A 251 15.17 4.98 -14.29
CA THR A 251 15.18 6.16 -13.42
C THR A 251 16.21 5.98 -12.29
N ALA A 252 16.28 4.79 -11.70
CA ALA A 252 17.27 4.46 -10.68
C ALA A 252 18.71 4.53 -11.19
N ALA A 253 18.95 4.12 -12.44
CA ALA A 253 20.27 4.24 -13.06
C ALA A 253 20.72 5.71 -13.21
N LEU A 254 19.79 6.65 -13.42
CA LEU A 254 20.09 8.09 -13.39
C LEU A 254 20.49 8.54 -11.97
N LEU A 255 19.76 8.11 -10.94
CA LEU A 255 20.12 8.39 -9.54
C LEU A 255 21.50 7.85 -9.15
N VAL A 256 21.93 6.73 -9.74
CA VAL A 256 23.31 6.21 -9.57
C VAL A 256 24.33 7.14 -10.22
N GLN A 257 24.06 7.64 -11.43
CA GLN A 257 24.95 8.59 -12.12
C GLN A 257 25.12 9.90 -11.32
N GLU A 258 24.06 10.33 -10.64
CA GLU A 258 24.07 11.47 -9.72
C GLU A 258 24.70 11.16 -8.35
N GLY A 259 25.07 9.89 -8.09
CA GLY A 259 25.67 9.45 -6.84
C GLY A 259 24.71 9.48 -5.65
N LEU A 260 23.39 9.45 -5.89
CA LEU A 260 22.34 9.50 -4.85
C LEU A 260 21.99 8.12 -4.29
N VAL A 261 22.12 7.07 -5.09
CA VAL A 261 21.79 5.71 -4.68
C VAL A 261 22.86 4.71 -5.10
N LEU A 262 22.98 3.63 -4.34
CA LEU A 262 23.68 2.41 -4.75
C LEU A 262 22.65 1.37 -5.15
N LEU A 263 22.88 0.65 -6.25
CA LEU A 263 22.02 -0.45 -6.68
C LEU A 263 22.63 -1.79 -6.34
N GLU A 264 21.78 -2.72 -5.90
CA GLU A 264 22.12 -4.10 -5.58
C GLU A 264 21.26 -5.11 -6.36
N GLY A 265 21.77 -6.34 -6.48
CA GLY A 265 21.15 -7.38 -7.31
C GLY A 265 21.07 -6.94 -8.77
N ASP A 266 19.96 -7.26 -9.44
CA ASP A 266 19.74 -6.91 -10.84
C ASP A 266 19.22 -5.47 -11.02
N GLY A 267 19.61 -4.55 -10.13
CA GLY A 267 19.15 -3.15 -10.13
C GLY A 267 17.73 -2.95 -9.60
N GLU A 268 17.24 -3.87 -8.79
CA GLU A 268 15.89 -3.81 -8.20
C GLU A 268 15.87 -3.26 -6.76
N TRP A 269 17.04 -3.21 -6.14
CA TRP A 269 17.24 -2.80 -4.76
C TRP A 269 18.12 -1.57 -4.74
N ALA A 270 17.74 -0.57 -3.95
CA ALA A 270 18.49 0.67 -3.83
C ALA A 270 18.76 1.02 -2.37
N THR A 271 19.97 1.51 -2.11
CA THR A 271 20.41 2.02 -0.81
C THR A 271 20.76 3.50 -0.95
N ALA A 272 20.34 4.34 0.00
CA ALA A 272 20.70 5.76 0.01
C ALA A 272 22.21 5.96 0.25
N THR A 273 22.88 6.71 -0.62
CA THR A 273 24.28 7.14 -0.40
C THR A 273 24.35 8.30 0.59
N ASP A 274 25.55 8.62 1.05
CA ASP A 274 25.75 9.82 1.88
C ASP A 274 25.34 11.11 1.16
N THR A 275 25.48 11.19 -0.18
CA THR A 275 25.00 12.32 -0.99
C THR A 275 23.49 12.54 -0.82
N LEU A 276 22.70 11.47 -0.85
CA LEU A 276 21.25 11.56 -0.68
C LEU A 276 20.87 11.82 0.79
N ARG A 277 21.57 11.19 1.73
CA ARG A 277 21.35 11.38 3.18
C ARG A 277 21.61 12.84 3.60
N ASN A 278 22.61 13.47 3.02
CA ASN A 278 22.93 14.88 3.26
C ASN A 278 21.86 15.86 2.71
N GLN A 279 20.81 15.37 2.04
CA GLN A 279 19.64 16.16 1.65
C GLN A 279 18.49 16.07 2.69
N GLU A 280 18.76 15.62 3.91
CA GLU A 280 17.74 15.46 4.96
C GLU A 280 16.90 16.71 5.19
N ASP A 281 17.52 17.89 5.29
CA ASP A 281 16.80 19.16 5.50
C ASP A 281 15.79 19.44 4.37
N LYS A 282 16.15 19.12 3.13
CA LYS A 282 15.25 19.25 1.98
C LYS A 282 14.04 18.32 2.13
N TYR A 283 14.26 17.03 2.36
CA TYR A 283 13.16 16.07 2.46
C TYR A 283 12.27 16.32 3.68
N ARG A 284 12.84 16.82 4.79
CA ARG A 284 12.05 17.26 5.95
C ARG A 284 11.22 18.50 5.63
N ALA A 285 11.75 19.47 4.89
CA ALA A 285 10.97 20.63 4.45
C ALA A 285 9.82 20.22 3.51
N GLU A 286 10.08 19.33 2.55
CA GLU A 286 9.05 18.78 1.65
C GLU A 286 7.95 18.02 2.43
N LEU A 287 8.34 17.24 3.45
CA LEU A 287 7.39 16.58 4.35
C LEU A 287 6.49 17.59 5.08
N GLU A 288 7.07 18.63 5.67
CA GLU A 288 6.31 19.65 6.38
C GLU A 288 5.37 20.41 5.43
N GLU A 289 5.82 20.74 4.21
CA GLU A 289 4.97 21.35 3.18
C GLU A 289 3.80 20.43 2.82
N ALA A 290 4.05 19.14 2.62
CA ALA A 290 3.00 18.16 2.34
C ALA A 290 2.02 18.00 3.53
N LEU A 291 2.52 18.03 4.77
CA LEU A 291 1.67 18.01 5.97
C LEU A 291 0.82 19.27 6.10
N VAL A 292 1.34 20.44 5.69
CA VAL A 292 0.56 21.68 5.62
C VAL A 292 -0.49 21.58 4.51
N PHE A 293 -0.14 21.07 3.34
CA PHE A 293 -1.05 20.91 2.21
C PHE A 293 -2.27 20.04 2.55
N ILE A 294 -2.07 18.94 3.29
CA ILE A 294 -3.17 18.05 3.67
C ILE A 294 -3.97 18.55 4.88
N LYS A 295 -3.57 19.64 5.54
CA LYS A 295 -4.39 20.25 6.60
C LYS A 295 -5.42 21.18 5.95
N PRO A 296 -6.72 21.04 6.26
CA PRO A 296 -7.71 21.98 5.79
C PRO A 296 -7.42 23.36 6.38
N SER A 297 -7.31 24.37 5.51
CA SER A 297 -7.22 25.78 5.89
C SER A 297 -8.58 26.36 6.33
N PHE A 298 -9.67 25.62 6.09
CA PHE A 298 -11.02 26.05 6.42
C PHE A 298 -11.34 25.68 7.88
N ASN A 299 -11.19 26.64 8.80
CA ASN A 299 -11.48 26.58 10.26
C ASN A 299 -10.32 26.43 11.23
N GLU A 300 -9.31 27.29 11.15
CA GLU A 300 -8.47 27.53 12.33
C GLU A 300 -9.32 28.09 13.49
N ASP A 301 -10.29 28.97 13.21
CA ASP A 301 -11.18 29.58 14.21
C ASP A 301 -12.16 28.60 14.89
N MET A 302 -12.71 27.60 14.17
CA MET A 302 -13.54 26.56 14.83
C MET A 302 -12.70 25.54 15.60
N ARG A 303 -11.45 25.27 15.18
CA ARG A 303 -10.53 24.41 15.95
C ARG A 303 -10.08 25.04 17.26
N ALA A 304 -9.95 26.37 17.30
CA ALA A 304 -9.64 27.11 18.52
C ALA A 304 -10.84 27.27 19.48
N GLY A 305 -12.03 26.76 19.11
CA GLY A 305 -13.24 26.88 19.93
C GLY A 305 -13.79 28.30 20.01
N HIS A 306 -13.42 29.18 19.07
CA HIS A 306 -13.85 30.59 19.08
C HIS A 306 -15.21 30.84 18.41
N THR A 307 -15.84 29.79 17.89
CA THR A 307 -17.19 29.83 17.33
C THR A 307 -18.07 28.90 18.15
N ASN A 308 -18.90 29.50 18.99
CA ASN A 308 -19.95 28.79 19.71
C ASN A 308 -20.96 28.23 18.70
N MET A 309 -21.37 26.97 18.90
CA MET A 309 -22.64 26.45 18.38
C MET A 309 -23.82 27.23 18.95
#